data_AF-A0A7U5MKX1-F1
#
_entry.id   AF-A0A7U5MKX1-F1
#
_cell.length_a   1.000
_cell.length_b   1.000
_cell.length_c   1.000
_cell.angle_alpha   90.00
_cell.angle_beta   90.00
_cell.angle_gamma   90.00
#
_symmetry.space_group_name_H-M   'P 1'
#
loop_
_entity.id
_entity.type
_entity.pdbx_description
1 polymer ?
#
loop_
_entity_poly.entity_id
_entity_poly.type
_entity_poly.pdbx_seq_one_letter_code
_entity_poly.pdbx_strand_id
1 'polypeptide(L)'
;MKKRAWAALAVGVTLAPAPLAHADDNWIAMAISDSTGHISIADGAASQGAAEKAAMDTCRNSISDCRLLASGQGGCMALALNGAKSRYFGGWGPTREDAEAAALARAPGGTVQAGHDHCAGEGAPQ
;
A
#
# COMPACT_ATOMS: atom_id res chain seq x y z
N MET A 1 -44.35 -22.03 -48.27
CA MET A 1 -44.98 -21.14 -47.27
C MET A 1 -44.15 -21.16 -45.98
N LYS A 2 -43.72 -19.97 -45.50
CA LYS A 2 -43.57 -19.51 -44.09
C LYS A 2 -42.86 -20.48 -43.10
N LYS A 3 -41.76 -20.13 -42.42
CA LYS A 3 -41.69 -19.25 -41.22
C LYS A 3 -40.21 -19.10 -40.81
N ARG A 4 -39.67 -17.87 -40.79
CA ARG A 4 -39.40 -16.99 -39.63
C ARG A 4 -38.18 -17.35 -38.77
N ALA A 5 -37.18 -16.47 -38.94
CA ALA A 5 -35.95 -16.23 -38.19
C ALA A 5 -36.06 -16.26 -36.67
N TRP A 6 -34.97 -16.67 -36.01
CA TRP A 6 -34.62 -16.26 -34.65
C TRP A 6 -33.12 -16.00 -34.58
N ALA A 7 -32.76 -14.74 -34.35
CA ALA A 7 -31.41 -14.30 -34.00
C ALA A 7 -31.20 -14.57 -32.50
N ALA A 8 -30.03 -15.10 -32.12
CA ALA A 8 -29.59 -15.17 -30.74
C ALA A 8 -28.33 -14.30 -30.59
N LEU A 9 -28.50 -13.10 -30.05
CA LEU A 9 -27.40 -12.27 -29.56
C LEU A 9 -26.95 -12.86 -28.21
N ALA A 10 -25.84 -13.61 -28.23
CA ALA A 10 -25.18 -14.03 -27.00
C ALA A 10 -24.34 -12.85 -26.46
N VAL A 11 -24.86 -12.14 -25.47
CA VAL A 11 -24.07 -11.21 -24.65
C VAL A 11 -23.22 -12.07 -23.71
N GLY A 12 -21.98 -12.33 -24.11
CA GLY A 12 -20.98 -12.94 -23.23
C GLY A 12 -20.52 -11.92 -22.20
N VAL A 13 -21.00 -12.01 -20.97
CA VAL A 13 -20.39 -11.32 -19.83
C VAL A 13 -19.08 -12.05 -19.52
N THR A 14 -17.96 -11.48 -19.97
CA THR A 14 -16.63 -11.92 -19.53
C THR A 14 -16.44 -11.46 -18.09
N LEU A 15 -16.65 -12.36 -17.13
CA LEU A 15 -16.22 -12.16 -15.76
C LEU A 15 -14.68 -12.18 -15.77
N ALA A 16 -14.06 -11.01 -15.74
CA ALA A 16 -12.64 -10.91 -15.42
C ALA A 16 -12.47 -11.38 -13.96
N PRO A 17 -11.58 -12.35 -13.67
CA PRO A 17 -11.23 -12.63 -12.29
C PRO A 17 -10.63 -11.36 -11.70
N ALA A 18 -11.29 -10.74 -10.72
CA ALA A 18 -10.65 -9.74 -9.90
C ALA A 18 -9.42 -10.42 -9.27
N PRO A 19 -8.22 -9.80 -9.31
CA PRO A 19 -7.09 -10.33 -8.57
C PRO A 19 -7.55 -10.46 -7.11
N LEU A 20 -7.54 -11.69 -6.61
CA LEU A 20 -7.71 -11.95 -5.20
C LEU A 20 -6.48 -11.35 -4.54
N ALA A 21 -6.61 -10.11 -4.04
CA ALA A 21 -5.71 -9.62 -3.02
C ALA A 21 -5.86 -10.62 -1.87
N HIS A 22 -4.90 -11.54 -1.76
CA HIS A 22 -4.77 -12.42 -0.62
C HIS A 22 -4.41 -11.53 0.56
N ALA A 23 -5.44 -10.91 1.16
CA ALA A 23 -5.37 -10.46 2.54
C ALA A 23 -5.29 -11.71 3.40
N ASP A 24 -4.16 -12.40 3.35
CA ASP A 24 -3.74 -13.14 4.53
C ASP A 24 -3.76 -12.12 5.68
N ASP A 25 -4.22 -12.51 6.86
CA ASP A 25 -4.28 -11.69 8.09
C ASP A 25 -2.89 -11.21 8.59
N ASN A 26 -1.93 -11.19 7.69
CA ASN A 26 -0.57 -10.77 7.86
C ASN A 26 -0.47 -9.25 7.95
N TRP A 27 0.55 -8.81 8.67
CA TRP A 27 0.83 -7.42 8.95
C TRP A 27 1.82 -6.85 7.96
N ILE A 28 1.56 -5.60 7.59
CA ILE A 28 2.41 -4.74 6.78
C ILE A 28 2.94 -3.59 7.64
N ALA A 29 4.18 -3.17 7.40
CA ALA A 29 4.77 -1.99 8.04
C ALA A 29 5.73 -1.27 7.10
N MET A 30 5.84 0.05 7.28
CA MET A 30 6.72 0.90 6.49
C MET A 30 7.65 1.69 7.41
N ALA A 31 8.93 1.71 7.07
CA ALA A 31 9.96 2.53 7.69
C ALA A 31 10.57 3.48 6.65
N ILE A 32 11.11 4.61 7.12
CA ILE A 32 11.83 5.58 6.29
C ILE A 32 13.05 6.13 7.01
N SER A 33 14.08 6.46 6.25
CA SER A 33 15.13 7.42 6.63
C SER A 33 14.75 8.81 6.13
N ASP A 34 14.48 9.77 7.03
CA ASP A 34 14.10 11.12 6.61
C ASP A 34 15.24 11.87 5.89
N SER A 35 16.51 11.57 6.21
CA SER A 35 17.66 12.25 5.58
C SER A 35 17.93 11.81 4.15
N THR A 36 17.57 10.57 3.80
CA THR A 36 17.84 9.98 2.48
C THR A 36 16.59 9.74 1.65
N GLY A 37 15.42 9.69 2.30
CA GLY A 37 14.16 9.26 1.69
C GLY A 37 14.10 7.75 1.43
N HIS A 38 15.05 6.95 1.94
CA HIS A 38 15.03 5.50 1.77
C HIS A 38 13.85 4.89 2.54
N ILE A 39 13.05 4.09 1.85
CA ILE A 39 11.86 3.42 2.39
C ILE A 39 12.13 1.93 2.45
N SER A 40 11.68 1.28 3.52
CA SER A 40 11.65 -0.17 3.61
C SER A 40 10.28 -0.63 4.06
N ILE A 41 9.79 -1.69 3.43
CA ILE A 41 8.46 -2.23 3.70
C ILE A 41 8.60 -3.70 4.08
N ALA A 42 7.95 -4.07 5.17
CA ALA A 42 7.73 -5.46 5.53
C ALA A 42 6.29 -5.82 5.22
N ASP A 43 6.08 -6.97 4.59
CA ASP A 43 4.79 -7.49 4.16
C ASP A 43 4.76 -8.99 4.49
N GLY A 44 3.58 -9.52 4.83
CA GLY A 44 3.43 -10.93 5.14
C GLY A 44 3.83 -11.34 6.57
N ALA A 45 4.00 -10.40 7.51
CA ALA A 45 4.44 -10.75 8.86
C ALA A 45 3.29 -11.28 9.74
N ALA A 46 3.55 -12.24 10.63
CA ALA A 46 2.52 -12.85 11.47
C ALA A 46 1.93 -11.92 12.58
N SER A 47 2.52 -10.75 12.81
CA SER A 47 2.07 -9.79 13.83
C SER A 47 2.58 -8.38 13.55
N GLN A 48 1.95 -7.38 14.15
CA GLN A 48 2.37 -5.98 14.03
C GLN A 48 3.83 -5.78 14.41
N GLY A 49 4.23 -6.27 15.58
CA GLY A 49 5.60 -6.11 16.07
C GLY A 49 6.63 -6.81 15.18
N ALA A 50 6.27 -7.92 14.54
CA ALA A 50 7.13 -8.59 13.57
C ALA A 50 7.28 -7.76 12.28
N ALA A 51 6.20 -7.18 11.76
CA ALA A 51 6.23 -6.30 10.59
C ALA A 51 7.09 -5.06 10.86
N GLU A 52 6.79 -4.36 11.97
CA GLU A 52 7.51 -3.15 12.38
C GLU A 52 9.00 -3.41 12.57
N LYS A 53 9.35 -4.51 13.26
CA LYS A 53 10.74 -4.91 13.45
C LYS A 53 11.41 -5.22 12.12
N ALA A 54 10.77 -5.99 11.23
CA ALA A 54 11.34 -6.35 9.94
C ALA A 54 11.57 -5.11 9.06
N ALA A 55 10.61 -4.19 8.98
CA ALA A 55 10.76 -2.96 8.19
C ALA A 55 11.92 -2.10 8.72
N MET A 56 12.03 -1.98 10.05
CA MET A 56 13.09 -1.22 10.70
C MET A 56 14.47 -1.86 10.59
N ASP A 57 14.57 -3.19 10.75
CA ASP A 57 15.83 -3.92 10.61
C ASP A 57 16.34 -3.81 9.16
N THR A 58 15.46 -3.98 8.17
CA THR A 58 15.82 -3.81 6.75
C THR A 58 16.31 -2.40 6.45
N CYS A 59 15.60 -1.37 6.92
CA CYS A 59 16.03 0.01 6.74
C CYS A 59 17.40 0.26 7.40
N ARG A 60 17.60 -0.27 8.61
CA ARG A 60 18.82 -0.08 9.41
C ARG A 60 20.03 -0.84 8.89
N ASN A 61 19.83 -1.86 8.07
CA ASN A 61 20.93 -2.54 7.38
C ASN A 61 21.64 -1.60 6.38
N SER A 62 20.92 -0.60 5.87
CA SER A 62 21.45 0.37 4.91
C SER A 62 21.75 1.72 5.56
N ILE A 63 20.90 2.19 6.47
CA ILE A 63 20.89 3.58 6.96
C ILE A 63 20.51 3.66 8.46
N SER A 64 21.20 4.48 9.26
CA SER A 64 21.03 4.48 10.72
C SER A 64 19.83 5.28 11.26
N ASP A 65 19.34 6.30 10.55
CA ASP A 65 18.31 7.24 11.02
C ASP A 65 16.86 6.82 10.69
N CYS A 66 16.62 5.53 10.50
CA CYS A 66 15.31 4.99 10.19
C CYS A 66 14.30 5.16 11.32
N ARG A 67 13.04 5.40 10.96
CA ARG A 67 11.87 5.37 11.85
C ARG A 67 10.66 4.73 11.19
N LEU A 68 9.74 4.24 12.00
CA LEU A 68 8.43 3.76 11.53
C LEU A 68 7.57 4.91 11.04
N LEU A 69 6.85 4.66 9.95
CA LEU A 69 5.89 5.59 9.37
C LEU A 69 4.45 5.19 9.67
N ALA A 70 4.13 3.92 9.45
CA ALA A 70 2.84 3.32 9.72
C ALA A 70 2.96 1.78 9.69
N SER A 71 1.92 1.12 10.18
CA SER A 71 1.74 -0.34 10.14
C SER A 71 0.26 -0.67 10.25
N GLY A 72 -0.12 -1.84 9.76
CA GLY A 72 -1.48 -2.34 9.87
C GLY A 72 -1.60 -3.79 9.42
N GLN A 73 -2.77 -4.38 9.63
CA GLN A 73 -3.07 -5.74 9.18
C GLN A 73 -3.61 -5.69 7.75
N GLY A 74 -2.93 -6.35 6.80
CA GLY A 74 -3.24 -6.28 5.38
C GLY A 74 -3.29 -4.83 4.86
N GLY A 75 -4.14 -4.57 3.86
CA GLY A 75 -4.41 -3.23 3.35
C GLY A 75 -3.23 -2.61 2.61
N CYS A 76 -3.20 -1.27 2.58
CA CYS A 76 -2.25 -0.47 1.83
C CYS A 76 -1.56 0.57 2.71
N MET A 77 -0.39 0.96 2.26
CA MET A 77 0.47 1.98 2.85
C MET A 77 0.67 3.10 1.84
N ALA A 78 0.71 4.34 2.32
CA ALA A 78 1.01 5.50 1.49
C ALA A 78 1.87 6.51 2.23
N LEU A 79 2.48 7.42 1.47
CA LEU A 79 3.37 8.45 1.96
C LEU A 79 2.88 9.83 1.56
N ALA A 80 2.96 10.80 2.46
CA ALA A 80 2.77 12.21 2.17
C ALA A 80 3.96 13.04 2.67
N LEU A 81 4.35 14.06 1.91
CA LEU A 81 5.32 15.08 2.33
C LEU A 81 4.54 16.31 2.76
N ASN A 82 4.82 16.86 3.95
CA ASN A 82 4.13 18.08 4.40
C ASN A 82 4.40 19.29 3.49
N GLY A 83 3.56 20.33 3.59
CA GLY A 83 3.70 21.52 2.74
C GLY A 83 5.03 22.27 2.91
N ALA A 84 5.64 22.16 4.10
CA ALA A 84 6.97 22.70 4.39
C ALA A 84 8.13 21.87 3.80
N LYS A 85 7.84 20.74 3.15
CA LYS A 85 8.82 19.82 2.53
C LYS A 85 9.93 19.38 3.47
N SER A 86 9.61 19.23 4.75
CA SER A 86 10.57 18.94 5.82
C SER A 86 10.39 17.55 6.42
N ARG A 87 9.23 16.92 6.23
CA ARG A 87 8.94 15.64 6.88
C ARG A 87 7.94 14.80 6.11
N TYR A 88 8.24 13.51 6.03
CA TYR A 88 7.35 12.49 5.49
C TYR A 88 6.41 11.91 6.54
N PHE A 89 5.20 11.59 6.13
CA PHE A 89 4.15 11.01 6.97
C PHE A 89 3.56 9.79 6.27
N GLY A 90 3.48 8.69 7.00
CA GLY A 90 2.86 7.46 6.49
C GLY A 90 1.39 7.42 6.85
N GLY A 91 0.63 6.73 6.02
CA GLY A 91 -0.73 6.31 6.31
C GLY A 91 -0.91 4.84 6.01
N TRP A 92 -1.81 4.22 6.75
CA TRP A 92 -2.29 2.87 6.48
C TRP A 92 -3.81 2.94 6.33
N GLY A 93 -4.36 2.14 5.42
CA GLY A 93 -5.79 1.97 5.23
C GLY A 93 -6.11 0.68 4.49
N PRO A 94 -7.37 0.20 4.51
CA PRO A 94 -7.75 -1.02 3.81
C PRO A 94 -7.66 -0.88 2.28
N THR A 95 -7.68 0.35 1.76
CA THR A 95 -7.44 0.68 0.35
C THR A 95 -6.28 1.67 0.21
N ARG A 96 -5.82 1.87 -1.02
CA ARG A 96 -4.76 2.85 -1.34
C ARG A 96 -5.24 4.27 -1.03
N GLU A 97 -6.47 4.60 -1.39
CA GLU A 97 -7.09 5.89 -1.13
C GLU A 97 -7.23 6.17 0.37
N ASP A 98 -7.59 5.16 1.17
CA ASP A 98 -7.68 5.29 2.62
C ASP A 98 -6.31 5.49 3.26
N ALA A 99 -5.29 4.79 2.75
CA ALA A 99 -3.91 4.96 3.19
C ALA A 99 -3.38 6.38 2.86
N GLU A 100 -3.67 6.89 1.66
CA GLU A 100 -3.32 8.25 1.26
C GLU A 100 -4.01 9.30 2.13
N ALA A 101 -5.31 9.13 2.37
CA ALA A 101 -6.08 10.01 3.26
C ALA A 101 -5.51 10.00 4.68
N ALA A 102 -5.14 8.84 5.21
CA ALA A 102 -4.51 8.71 6.52
C ALA A 102 -3.13 9.39 6.57
N ALA A 103 -2.35 9.34 5.49
CA ALA A 103 -1.07 10.02 5.39
C ALA A 103 -1.25 11.55 5.38
N LEU A 104 -2.18 12.04 4.57
CA LEU A 104 -2.50 13.47 4.45
C LEU A 104 -3.09 14.06 5.73
N ALA A 105 -3.92 13.31 6.46
CA ALA A 105 -4.45 13.74 7.75
C ALA A 105 -3.37 14.08 8.77
N ARG A 106 -2.17 13.50 8.62
CA ARG A 106 -1.00 13.73 9.48
C ARG A 106 0.00 14.71 8.88
N ALA A 107 -0.15 15.09 7.62
CA ALA A 107 0.76 15.96 6.87
C ALA A 107 0.09 17.30 6.52
N PRO A 108 0.10 18.31 7.43
CA PRO A 108 -0.51 19.61 7.17
C PRO A 108 -0.02 20.25 5.86
N GLY A 109 -0.97 20.59 4.99
CA GLY A 109 -0.70 21.16 3.66
C GLY A 109 0.13 20.25 2.75
N GLY A 110 0.17 18.94 3.03
CA GLY A 110 1.02 17.99 2.36
C GLY A 110 0.44 17.43 1.06
N THR A 111 1.28 16.67 0.36
CA THR A 111 0.94 15.98 -0.89
C THR A 111 1.38 14.53 -0.83
N VAL A 112 0.54 13.63 -1.34
CA VAL A 112 0.89 12.22 -1.53
C VAL A 112 2.12 12.10 -2.43
N GLN A 113 3.02 11.18 -2.12
CA GLN A 113 4.18 10.86 -2.92
C GLN A 113 3.85 9.67 -3.83
N ALA A 114 3.62 9.94 -5.11
CA ALA A 114 3.24 8.91 -6.08
C ALA A 114 4.34 7.84 -6.24
N GLY A 115 3.95 6.57 -6.33
CA GLY A 115 4.89 5.44 -6.50
C GLY A 115 5.61 5.03 -5.22
N HIS A 116 5.22 5.59 -4.07
CA HIS A 116 5.72 5.20 -2.74
C HIS A 116 4.63 4.51 -1.90
N ASP A 117 3.54 4.13 -2.54
CA ASP A 117 2.46 3.31 -2.02
C ASP A 117 2.76 1.81 -2.18
N HIS A 118 2.28 1.00 -1.24
CA HIS A 118 2.42 -0.47 -1.28
C HIS A 118 1.25 -1.14 -0.56
N CYS A 119 0.61 -2.11 -1.21
CA CYS A 119 -0.42 -2.93 -0.60
C CYS A 119 0.10 -4.34 -0.29
N ALA A 120 -0.41 -4.90 0.80
CA ALA A 120 -0.09 -6.26 1.22
C ALA A 120 -0.36 -7.25 0.08
N GLY A 121 0.63 -8.10 -0.20
CA GLY A 121 0.59 -9.08 -1.28
C GLY A 121 1.07 -8.58 -2.65
N GLU A 122 1.37 -7.28 -2.81
CA GLU A 122 1.95 -6.75 -4.08
C GLU A 122 3.44 -7.13 -4.26
N GLY A 123 4.07 -7.72 -3.23
CA GLY A 123 5.51 -8.01 -3.19
C GLY A 123 6.33 -6.74 -2.97
N ALA A 124 7.31 -6.77 -2.05
CA ALA A 124 8.02 -5.55 -1.67
C ALA A 124 8.64 -4.83 -2.89
N PRO A 125 8.47 -3.49 -3.04
CA PRO A 125 9.18 -2.75 -4.05
C PRO A 125 10.69 -2.92 -3.80
N GLN A 126 11.41 -3.34 -4.83
CA GLN A 126 12.84 -3.66 -4.80
C GLN A 126 13.69 -2.39 -4.89
#